data_AF-A0A0Q0V921-F1
#
_entry.id   AF-A0A0Q0V921-F1
#
_cell.length_a   1.000
_cell.length_b   1.000
_cell.length_c   1.000
_cell.angle_alpha   90.00
_cell.angle_beta   90.00
_cell.angle_gamma   90.00
#
_symmetry.space_group_name_H-M   'P 1'
#
loop_
_entity.id
_entity.type
_entity.pdbx_description
1 polymer ?
#
loop_
_entity_poly.entity_id
_entity_poly.type
_entity_poly.pdbx_seq_one_letter_code
_entity_poly.pdbx_strand_id
1 'polypeptide(L)'
;MKKTLFFIFLMVLQIKTFAFEEPKSSYIIVLGVAQDGGYPHMGCQKECCKQAWKNPAMRRNVVSLALVDPVNKKWYLFEATPDIKQQLQNFRTQTQQKYPYLPEGVFITHAHIGHYTGLMEFGREVMGTKNLKVYVLPKFKSYLEQNGPWSQLVKLNNINLIELTANISINIANNTVAAFTVPHRDEYSETAGFKIITPTKKYLFIPDIDKWNKWDRDIVTEIKNVDVALLDATFYTNTELGNRAIAEVPHPLVTETEALLAKEDLKTRQKVYFIHFNHTNPLLWKPETQKEVLKNGFNLAHQAQVFH
;
A
#
# COMPACT_ATOMS: atom_id res chain seq x y z
N MET A 1 -29.82 47.48 56.74
CA MET A 1 -29.67 46.82 55.41
C MET A 1 -28.32 46.13 55.36
N LYS A 2 -28.28 44.80 55.52
CA LYS A 2 -27.04 44.00 55.48
C LYS A 2 -26.67 43.71 54.03
N LYS A 3 -25.45 44.08 53.61
CA LYS A 3 -24.88 43.73 52.29
C LYS A 3 -24.19 42.37 52.41
N THR A 4 -24.71 41.37 51.72
CA THR A 4 -24.07 40.04 51.61
C THR A 4 -23.16 40.07 50.38
N LEU A 5 -21.85 39.92 50.58
CA LEU A 5 -20.85 39.83 49.52
C LEU A 5 -20.80 38.37 49.03
N PHE A 6 -21.12 38.12 47.77
CA PHE A 6 -21.02 36.80 47.16
C PHE A 6 -19.60 36.63 46.58
N PHE A 7 -18.77 35.79 47.20
CA PHE A 7 -17.48 35.40 46.65
C PHE A 7 -17.69 34.28 45.63
N ILE A 8 -17.45 34.56 44.35
CA ILE A 8 -17.44 33.55 43.28
C ILE A 8 -16.03 32.93 43.26
N PHE A 9 -15.93 31.67 43.65
CA PHE A 9 -14.71 30.89 43.56
C PHE A 9 -14.59 30.33 42.13
N LEU A 10 -13.73 30.93 41.31
CA LEU A 10 -13.45 30.44 39.95
C LEU A 10 -12.52 29.22 40.04
N MET A 11 -13.08 28.03 39.88
CA MET A 11 -12.31 26.78 39.82
C MET A 11 -11.74 26.62 38.41
N VAL A 12 -10.46 26.96 38.23
CA VAL A 12 -9.75 26.80 36.94
C VAL A 12 -9.44 25.30 36.74
N LEU A 13 -10.24 24.62 35.92
CA LEU A 13 -9.90 23.29 35.43
C LEU A 13 -8.69 23.38 34.50
N GLN A 14 -7.51 22.95 34.96
CA GLN A 14 -6.36 22.73 34.08
C GLN A 14 -6.61 21.50 33.23
N ILE A 15 -7.04 21.72 31.98
CA ILE A 15 -7.07 20.67 30.96
C ILE A 15 -5.61 20.38 30.59
N LYS A 16 -5.05 19.27 31.10
CA LYS A 16 -3.78 18.74 30.62
C LYS A 16 -3.99 18.22 29.20
N THR A 17 -3.64 19.03 28.21
CA THR A 17 -3.51 18.56 26.84
C THR A 17 -2.26 17.67 26.78
N PHE A 18 -2.45 16.36 26.66
CA PHE A 18 -1.36 15.47 26.26
C PHE A 18 -0.99 15.85 24.83
N ALA A 19 0.13 16.56 24.66
CA ALA A 19 0.71 16.80 23.35
C ALA A 19 1.08 15.44 22.76
N PHE A 20 0.45 15.07 21.64
CA PHE A 20 0.83 13.88 20.89
C PHE A 20 2.26 14.09 20.37
N GLU A 21 3.23 13.37 20.94
CA GLU A 21 4.61 13.42 20.50
C GLU A 21 4.69 12.80 19.10
N GLU A 22 5.22 13.55 18.13
CA GLU A 22 5.31 13.04 16.77
C GLU A 22 6.35 11.93 16.67
N PRO A 23 6.09 10.92 15.80
CA PRO A 23 7.08 9.90 15.52
C PRO A 23 8.40 10.53 15.09
N LYS A 24 9.52 10.11 15.70
CA LYS A 24 10.86 10.65 15.42
C LYS A 24 11.55 9.97 14.22
N SER A 25 10.93 8.95 13.64
CA SER A 25 11.44 8.16 12.52
C SER A 25 10.37 7.99 11.46
N SER A 26 10.81 7.70 10.23
CA SER A 26 9.94 7.41 9.11
C SER A 26 9.15 6.12 9.33
N TYR A 27 7.91 6.12 8.84
CA TYR A 27 6.93 5.07 9.05
C TYR A 27 6.04 4.85 7.81
N ILE A 28 5.38 3.70 7.72
CA ILE A 28 4.47 3.37 6.63
C ILE A 28 3.01 3.55 7.07
N ILE A 29 2.18 4.13 6.20
CA ILE A 29 0.71 4.10 6.29
C ILE A 29 0.16 3.29 5.12
N VAL A 30 -0.76 2.38 5.37
CA VAL A 30 -1.49 1.65 4.31
C VAL A 30 -2.68 2.48 3.84
N LEU A 31 -2.70 2.88 2.57
CA LEU A 31 -3.76 3.72 1.98
C LEU A 31 -4.85 2.90 1.27
N GLY A 32 -4.53 1.69 0.86
CA GLY A 32 -5.43 0.75 0.22
C GLY A 32 -4.90 -0.68 0.30
N VAL A 33 -5.77 -1.66 0.12
CA VAL A 33 -5.45 -3.09 0.33
C VAL A 33 -6.07 -4.03 -0.70
N ALA A 34 -6.96 -3.53 -1.56
CA ALA A 34 -7.58 -4.36 -2.59
C ALA A 34 -6.67 -4.52 -3.81
N GLN A 35 -6.94 -5.53 -4.62
CA GLN A 35 -6.38 -5.68 -5.96
C GLN A 35 -6.96 -4.63 -6.93
N ASP A 36 -6.50 -4.61 -8.18
CA ASP A 36 -6.74 -3.60 -9.22
C ASP A 36 -8.16 -3.04 -9.33
N GLY A 37 -9.17 -3.90 -9.24
CA GLY A 37 -10.57 -3.49 -9.43
C GLY A 37 -11.21 -2.87 -8.17
N GLY A 38 -10.47 -2.80 -7.07
CA GLY A 38 -10.97 -2.36 -5.78
C GLY A 38 -11.97 -3.34 -5.16
N TYR A 39 -12.53 -2.93 -4.02
CA TYR A 39 -13.64 -3.64 -3.38
C TYR A 39 -14.72 -2.65 -2.95
N PRO A 40 -15.97 -2.78 -3.45
CA PRO A 40 -16.45 -3.79 -4.39
C PRO A 40 -15.89 -3.59 -5.81
N HIS A 41 -15.73 -4.69 -6.55
CA HIS A 41 -15.23 -4.67 -7.92
C HIS A 41 -16.34 -4.25 -8.89
N MET A 42 -16.01 -3.40 -9.87
CA MET A 42 -16.93 -2.95 -10.91
C MET A 42 -17.65 -4.14 -11.59
N GLY A 43 -18.98 -4.08 -11.68
CA GLY A 43 -19.78 -5.13 -12.33
C GLY A 43 -19.98 -6.42 -11.50
N CYS A 44 -19.35 -6.56 -10.32
CA CYS A 44 -19.56 -7.75 -9.50
C CYS A 44 -20.95 -7.75 -8.82
N GLN A 45 -21.78 -8.73 -9.18
CA GLN A 45 -23.12 -8.95 -8.63
C GLN A 45 -23.18 -10.12 -7.61
N LYS A 46 -22.04 -10.74 -7.29
CA LYS A 46 -21.96 -11.83 -6.30
C LYS A 46 -22.13 -11.29 -4.88
N GLU A 47 -22.46 -12.19 -3.94
CA GLU A 47 -22.72 -11.83 -2.54
C GLU A 47 -21.52 -11.12 -1.89
N CYS A 48 -20.29 -11.51 -2.24
CA CYS A 48 -19.07 -10.87 -1.73
C CYS A 48 -19.03 -9.36 -1.97
N CYS A 49 -19.54 -8.84 -3.09
CA CYS A 49 -19.54 -7.40 -3.39
C CYS A 49 -20.88 -6.71 -3.09
N LYS A 50 -22.01 -7.44 -3.13
CA LYS A 50 -23.35 -6.89 -2.84
C LYS A 50 -23.41 -6.15 -1.51
N GLN A 51 -22.76 -6.69 -0.48
CA GLN A 51 -22.72 -6.07 0.85
C GLN A 51 -21.89 -4.78 0.85
N ALA A 52 -20.73 -4.79 0.17
CA ALA A 52 -19.85 -3.62 0.10
C ALA A 52 -20.39 -2.49 -0.80
N TRP A 53 -21.25 -2.80 -1.77
CA TRP A 53 -22.02 -1.79 -2.50
C TRP A 53 -22.96 -1.02 -1.57
N LYS A 54 -23.65 -1.74 -0.67
CA LYS A 54 -24.62 -1.18 0.29
C LYS A 54 -23.96 -0.51 1.50
N ASN A 55 -22.80 -1.01 1.94
CA ASN A 55 -22.10 -0.53 3.13
C ASN A 55 -20.73 0.09 2.77
N PRO A 56 -20.62 1.43 2.73
CA PRO A 56 -19.36 2.12 2.46
C PRO A 56 -18.19 1.72 3.37
N ALA A 57 -18.45 1.32 4.62
CA ALA A 57 -17.41 0.92 5.56
C ALA A 57 -16.69 -0.39 5.17
N MET A 58 -17.30 -1.20 4.30
CA MET A 58 -16.68 -2.40 3.76
C MET A 58 -15.77 -2.11 2.56
N ARG A 59 -15.90 -0.93 1.93
CA ARG A 59 -15.15 -0.62 0.72
C ARG A 59 -13.65 -0.55 0.99
N ARG A 60 -12.85 -1.04 0.06
CA ARG A 60 -11.39 -0.97 0.10
C ARG A 60 -10.89 -0.42 -1.23
N ASN A 61 -10.05 0.59 -1.11
CA ASN A 61 -9.24 1.15 -2.18
C ASN A 61 -8.21 0.11 -2.63
N VAL A 62 -7.80 0.24 -3.89
CA VAL A 62 -6.69 -0.50 -4.49
C VAL A 62 -5.39 -0.26 -3.70
N VAL A 63 -4.51 -1.26 -3.68
CA VAL A 63 -3.29 -1.29 -2.86
C VAL A 63 -2.44 -0.04 -3.03
N SER A 64 -2.06 0.59 -1.93
CA SER A 64 -1.18 1.75 -1.93
C SER A 64 -0.61 1.99 -0.54
N LEU A 65 0.61 2.53 -0.46
CA LEU A 65 1.27 2.88 0.78
C LEU A 65 1.74 4.34 0.75
N ALA A 66 1.84 4.96 1.93
CA ALA A 66 2.60 6.19 2.14
C ALA A 66 3.80 5.91 3.03
N LEU A 67 5.00 6.27 2.56
CA LEU A 67 6.19 6.41 3.39
C LEU A 67 6.26 7.85 3.90
N VAL A 68 6.09 8.01 5.21
CA VAL A 68 6.07 9.32 5.86
C VAL A 68 7.42 9.61 6.48
N ASP A 69 7.92 10.84 6.28
CA ASP A 69 9.11 11.39 6.91
C ASP A 69 8.73 12.58 7.80
N PRO A 70 8.56 12.35 9.11
CA PRO A 70 8.20 13.40 10.07
C PRO A 70 9.28 14.46 10.23
N VAL A 71 10.55 14.10 10.05
CA VAL A 71 11.70 14.99 10.28
C VAL A 71 11.74 16.07 9.21
N ASN A 72 11.64 15.67 7.95
CA ASN A 72 11.67 16.61 6.81
C ASN A 72 10.28 17.12 6.40
N LYS A 73 9.21 16.65 7.07
CA LYS A 73 7.80 16.93 6.71
C LYS A 73 7.48 16.56 5.26
N LYS A 74 8.03 15.45 4.80
CA LYS A 74 7.83 14.89 3.45
C LYS A 74 7.13 13.54 3.51
N TRP A 75 6.61 13.12 2.38
CA TRP A 75 6.09 11.77 2.23
C TRP A 75 6.18 11.32 0.78
N TYR A 76 6.13 10.00 0.57
CA TYR A 76 6.24 9.35 -0.73
C TYR A 76 5.10 8.36 -0.88
N LEU A 77 4.54 8.28 -2.09
CA LEU A 77 3.45 7.39 -2.43
C LEU A 77 4.00 6.12 -3.08
N PHE A 78 3.48 4.96 -2.73
CA PHE A 78 3.66 3.71 -3.46
C PHE A 78 2.32 3.36 -4.10
N GLU A 79 2.33 3.15 -5.41
CA GLU A 79 1.18 2.99 -6.30
C GLU A 79 0.31 4.25 -6.43
N ALA A 80 0.21 4.76 -7.65
CA ALA A 80 -0.74 5.81 -8.03
C ALA A 80 -2.00 5.16 -8.61
N THR A 81 -2.85 4.66 -7.71
CA THR A 81 -4.01 3.84 -8.08
C THR A 81 -5.19 4.65 -8.65
N PRO A 82 -6.22 4.01 -9.24
CA PRO A 82 -7.48 4.69 -9.58
C PRO A 82 -8.13 5.43 -8.41
N ASP A 83 -7.88 5.00 -7.16
CA ASP A 83 -8.48 5.55 -5.95
C ASP A 83 -7.67 6.73 -5.36
N ILE A 84 -6.66 7.22 -6.08
CA ILE A 84 -5.69 8.21 -5.56
C ILE A 84 -6.34 9.45 -4.95
N LYS A 85 -7.48 9.92 -5.48
CA LYS A 85 -8.24 11.05 -4.91
C LYS A 85 -8.65 10.79 -3.46
N GLN A 86 -9.26 9.63 -3.21
CA GLN A 86 -9.70 9.25 -1.88
C GLN A 86 -8.51 8.89 -0.99
N GLN A 87 -7.48 8.24 -1.53
CA GLN A 87 -6.27 7.88 -0.80
C GLN A 87 -5.53 9.12 -0.27
N LEU A 88 -5.33 10.16 -1.09
CA LEU A 88 -4.71 11.41 -0.65
C LEU A 88 -5.57 12.14 0.38
N GLN A 89 -6.89 12.13 0.24
CA GLN A 89 -7.79 12.72 1.25
C GLN A 89 -7.76 11.95 2.58
N ASN A 90 -7.69 10.61 2.53
CA ASN A 90 -7.54 9.76 3.70
C ASN A 90 -6.20 10.02 4.39
N PHE A 91 -5.11 10.08 3.62
CA PHE A 91 -3.79 10.44 4.12
C PHE A 91 -3.82 11.78 4.85
N ARG A 92 -4.36 12.84 4.21
CA ARG A 92 -4.49 14.17 4.83
C ARG A 92 -5.27 14.14 6.13
N THR A 93 -6.41 13.44 6.16
CA THR A 93 -7.24 13.32 7.36
C THR A 93 -6.48 12.61 8.47
N GLN A 94 -5.86 11.47 8.16
CA GLN A 94 -5.13 10.64 9.10
C GLN A 94 -3.90 11.36 9.68
N THR A 95 -3.20 12.16 8.87
CA THR A 95 -2.07 12.97 9.33
C THR A 95 -2.47 14.35 9.83
N GLN A 96 -3.77 14.63 10.00
CA GLN A 96 -4.28 15.94 10.45
C GLN A 96 -3.72 17.11 9.62
N GLN A 97 -3.54 16.90 8.32
CA GLN A 97 -3.03 17.87 7.35
C GLN A 97 -1.62 18.41 7.64
N LYS A 98 -0.83 17.69 8.44
CA LYS A 98 0.55 18.08 8.82
C LYS A 98 1.57 18.01 7.69
N TYR A 99 1.25 17.33 6.59
CA TYR A 99 2.13 17.15 5.43
C TYR A 99 1.53 17.81 4.18
N PRO A 100 2.36 18.15 3.18
CA PRO A 100 1.89 18.68 1.90
C PRO A 100 0.85 17.77 1.23
N TYR A 101 -0.04 18.37 0.42
CA TYR A 101 -1.08 17.62 -0.31
C TYR A 101 -0.48 16.57 -1.24
N LEU A 102 0.57 16.93 -1.97
CA LEU A 102 1.26 16.06 -2.92
C LEU A 102 2.45 15.36 -2.25
N PRO A 103 2.76 14.11 -2.65
CA PRO A 103 3.99 13.46 -2.23
C PRO A 103 5.21 14.13 -2.90
N GLU A 104 6.39 13.96 -2.30
CA GLU A 104 7.67 14.36 -2.91
C GLU A 104 8.05 13.44 -4.09
N GLY A 105 7.51 12.22 -4.11
CA GLY A 105 7.63 11.31 -5.23
C GLY A 105 6.72 10.10 -5.12
N VAL A 106 6.53 9.44 -6.26
CA VAL A 106 5.65 8.27 -6.42
C VAL A 106 6.49 7.09 -6.91
N PHE A 107 6.42 5.96 -6.23
CA PHE A 107 7.01 4.68 -6.64
C PHE A 107 5.90 3.80 -7.20
N ILE A 108 6.14 3.14 -8.33
CA ILE A 108 5.13 2.29 -8.97
C ILE A 108 5.77 0.95 -9.32
N THR A 109 5.08 -0.13 -8.99
CA THR A 109 5.61 -1.48 -9.24
C THR A 109 5.55 -1.89 -10.71
N HIS A 110 4.42 -1.66 -11.39
CA HIS A 110 4.19 -2.19 -12.75
C HIS A 110 3.00 -1.53 -13.48
N ALA A 111 2.77 -1.96 -14.73
CA ALA A 111 1.80 -1.41 -15.67
C ALA A 111 0.40 -2.05 -15.62
N HIS A 112 0.01 -2.65 -14.50
CA HIS A 112 -1.38 -3.06 -14.29
C HIS A 112 -2.23 -1.86 -13.85
N ILE A 113 -3.43 -1.73 -14.41
CA ILE A 113 -4.23 -0.50 -14.32
C ILE A 113 -4.55 -0.08 -12.88
N GLY A 114 -4.59 -1.03 -11.94
CA GLY A 114 -4.74 -0.77 -10.51
C GLY A 114 -3.62 0.06 -9.88
N HIS A 115 -2.43 0.07 -10.47
CA HIS A 115 -1.20 0.52 -9.82
C HIS A 115 -0.70 1.90 -10.28
N TYR A 116 -1.09 2.34 -11.48
CA TYR A 116 -0.53 3.55 -12.08
C TYR A 116 -1.52 4.50 -12.77
N THR A 117 -2.78 4.09 -12.96
CA THR A 117 -3.74 4.94 -13.70
C THR A 117 -4.05 6.25 -13.00
N GLY A 118 -3.90 6.32 -11.67
CA GLY A 118 -3.97 7.56 -10.90
C GLY A 118 -2.95 8.62 -11.31
N LEU A 119 -1.89 8.26 -12.06
CA LEU A 119 -0.97 9.24 -12.66
C LEU A 119 -1.71 10.28 -13.52
N MET A 120 -2.85 9.91 -14.12
CA MET A 120 -3.66 10.83 -14.93
C MET A 120 -4.12 12.07 -14.13
N GLU A 121 -4.31 11.92 -12.82
CA GLU A 121 -4.74 13.00 -11.93
C GLU A 121 -3.66 14.05 -11.71
N PHE A 122 -2.41 13.76 -12.08
CA PHE A 122 -1.30 14.72 -12.03
C PHE A 122 -1.19 15.61 -13.27
N GLY A 123 -2.00 15.34 -14.31
CA GLY A 123 -2.05 16.07 -15.57
C GLY A 123 -2.73 17.44 -15.48
N ARG A 124 -2.71 18.17 -16.60
CA ARG A 124 -3.18 19.56 -16.72
C ARG A 124 -4.64 19.74 -16.31
N GLU A 125 -5.49 18.77 -16.59
CA GLU A 125 -6.93 18.80 -16.38
C GLU A 125 -7.31 18.76 -14.90
N VAL A 126 -6.40 18.31 -14.04
CA VAL A 126 -6.68 18.10 -12.61
C VAL A 126 -5.66 18.85 -11.75
N MET A 127 -4.53 18.23 -11.38
CA MET A 127 -3.58 18.86 -10.46
C MET A 127 -2.55 19.75 -11.16
N GLY A 128 -2.30 19.55 -12.45
CA GLY A 128 -1.33 20.32 -13.22
C GLY A 128 0.04 20.38 -12.55
N THR A 129 0.52 19.23 -12.06
CA THR A 129 1.76 19.14 -11.30
C THR A 129 2.96 19.64 -12.12
N LYS A 130 4.09 19.93 -11.45
CA LYS A 130 5.32 20.36 -12.11
C LYS A 130 6.49 19.51 -11.63
N ASN A 131 7.04 18.70 -12.52
CA ASN A 131 8.18 17.82 -12.27
C ASN A 131 7.99 16.87 -11.06
N LEU A 132 6.77 16.37 -10.84
CA LEU A 132 6.54 15.38 -9.78
C LEU A 132 7.34 14.11 -10.09
N LYS A 133 8.23 13.69 -9.18
CA LYS A 133 9.11 12.54 -9.41
C LYS A 133 8.29 11.24 -9.40
N VAL A 134 8.47 10.42 -10.44
CA VAL A 134 7.85 9.10 -10.55
C VAL A 134 8.96 8.08 -10.79
N TYR A 135 9.17 7.21 -9.80
CA TYR A 135 10.24 6.22 -9.77
C TYR A 135 9.72 4.87 -10.29
N VAL A 136 10.33 4.38 -11.36
CA VAL A 136 9.89 3.19 -12.10
C VAL A 136 11.10 2.43 -12.68
N LEU A 137 10.94 1.13 -12.93
CA LEU A 137 11.94 0.34 -13.66
C LEU A 137 11.97 0.69 -15.17
N PRO A 138 13.05 0.35 -15.90
CA PRO A 138 13.34 0.91 -17.23
C PRO A 138 12.32 0.60 -18.33
N LYS A 139 11.75 -0.61 -18.38
CA LYS A 139 10.72 -0.98 -19.36
C LYS A 139 9.45 -0.18 -19.08
N PHE A 140 9.06 -0.01 -17.82
CA PHE A 140 7.88 0.79 -17.49
C PHE A 140 8.07 2.28 -17.77
N LYS A 141 9.26 2.82 -17.50
CA LYS A 141 9.63 4.17 -17.90
C LYS A 141 9.42 4.38 -19.40
N SER A 142 9.96 3.47 -20.22
CA SER A 142 9.80 3.51 -21.68
C SER A 142 8.33 3.47 -22.10
N TYR A 143 7.51 2.64 -21.43
CA TYR A 143 6.06 2.60 -21.66
C TYR A 143 5.40 3.95 -21.40
N LEU A 144 5.67 4.59 -20.26
CA LEU A 144 5.10 5.88 -19.90
C LEU A 144 5.54 7.01 -20.84
N GLU A 145 6.76 6.96 -21.37
CA GLU A 145 7.28 7.95 -22.34
C GLU A 145 6.63 7.83 -23.72
N GLN A 146 6.22 6.63 -24.12
CA GLN A 146 5.81 6.32 -25.49
C GLN A 146 4.28 6.20 -25.64
N ASN A 147 3.55 5.88 -24.57
CA ASN A 147 2.12 5.58 -24.66
C ASN A 147 1.26 6.69 -24.07
N GLY A 148 0.18 7.03 -24.77
CA GLY A 148 -0.84 7.95 -24.26
C GLY A 148 -1.74 7.26 -23.23
N PRO A 149 -2.28 8.00 -22.25
CA PRO A 149 -2.13 9.45 -22.07
C PRO A 149 -0.85 9.86 -21.31
N TRP A 150 -0.11 8.93 -20.70
CA TRP A 150 1.01 9.26 -19.79
C TRP A 150 2.19 9.98 -20.47
N SER A 151 2.46 9.68 -21.74
CA SER A 151 3.50 10.40 -22.50
C SER A 151 3.25 11.91 -22.57
N GLN A 152 1.99 12.35 -22.47
CA GLN A 152 1.66 13.77 -22.37
C GLN A 152 2.10 14.36 -21.02
N LEU A 153 1.93 13.63 -19.91
CA LEU A 153 2.38 14.05 -18.59
C LEU A 153 3.89 14.27 -18.56
N VAL A 154 4.64 13.40 -19.24
CA VAL A 154 6.10 13.53 -19.39
C VAL A 154 6.44 14.74 -20.26
N LYS A 155 5.86 14.83 -21.47
CA LYS A 155 6.12 15.94 -22.43
C LYS A 155 5.80 17.32 -21.86
N LEU A 156 4.77 17.41 -21.02
CA LEU A 156 4.36 18.67 -20.38
C LEU A 156 5.09 18.93 -19.06
N ASN A 157 6.05 18.08 -18.68
CA ASN A 157 6.77 18.16 -17.41
C ASN A 157 5.83 18.17 -16.19
N ASN A 158 4.68 17.49 -16.28
CA ASN A 158 3.84 17.27 -15.12
C ASN A 158 4.52 16.28 -14.17
N ILE A 159 4.98 15.16 -14.75
CA ILE A 159 5.79 14.17 -14.05
C ILE A 159 7.21 14.16 -14.61
N ASN A 160 8.17 13.85 -13.75
CA ASN A 160 9.56 13.58 -14.10
C ASN A 160 9.87 12.11 -13.77
N LEU A 161 10.13 11.30 -14.79
CA LEU A 161 10.41 9.88 -14.61
C LEU A 161 11.85 9.67 -14.13
N ILE A 162 11.99 9.02 -12.98
CA ILE A 162 13.28 8.63 -12.42
C ILE A 162 13.44 7.12 -12.62
N GLU A 163 14.45 6.75 -13.40
CA GLU A 163 14.74 5.34 -13.64
C GLU A 163 15.36 4.69 -12.40
N LEU A 164 14.77 3.58 -11.98
CA LEU A 164 15.32 2.71 -10.96
C LEU A 164 16.12 1.60 -11.63
N THR A 165 17.25 1.24 -11.03
CA THR A 165 17.99 0.02 -11.40
C THR A 165 17.65 -1.06 -10.40
N ALA A 166 17.20 -2.22 -10.88
CA ALA A 166 16.91 -3.37 -10.03
C ALA A 166 18.12 -3.71 -9.16
N ASN A 167 17.87 -3.96 -7.87
CA ASN A 167 18.84 -4.31 -6.83
C ASN A 167 19.79 -3.19 -6.41
N ILE A 168 19.61 -1.98 -6.96
CA ILE A 168 20.35 -0.80 -6.53
C ILE A 168 19.46 0.05 -5.64
N SER A 169 19.98 0.33 -4.45
CA SER A 169 19.34 1.19 -3.47
C SER A 169 19.51 2.67 -3.83
N ILE A 170 18.44 3.45 -3.64
CA ILE A 170 18.49 4.91 -3.67
C ILE A 170 18.16 5.47 -2.29
N ASN A 171 18.76 6.61 -1.97
CA ASN A 171 18.47 7.33 -0.73
C ASN A 171 17.36 8.35 -0.96
N ILE A 172 16.39 8.34 -0.06
CA ILE A 172 15.21 9.21 -0.08
C ILE A 172 15.06 9.80 1.33
N ALA A 173 15.55 11.03 1.49
CA ALA A 173 15.78 11.63 2.80
C ALA A 173 16.64 10.70 3.70
N ASN A 174 16.16 10.31 4.88
CA ASN A 174 16.86 9.39 5.79
C ASN A 174 16.51 7.90 5.57
N ASN A 175 15.85 7.60 4.46
CA ASN A 175 15.40 6.25 4.12
C ASN A 175 16.13 5.73 2.89
N THR A 176 16.09 4.41 2.71
CA THR A 176 16.60 3.76 1.51
C THR A 176 15.49 2.96 0.85
N VAL A 177 15.36 3.05 -0.46
CA VAL A 177 14.41 2.25 -1.26
C VAL A 177 15.20 1.50 -2.32
N ALA A 178 14.96 0.20 -2.44
CA ALA A 178 15.49 -0.63 -3.52
C ALA A 178 14.34 -1.33 -4.24
N ALA A 179 14.29 -1.21 -5.56
CA ALA A 179 13.43 -2.04 -6.39
C ALA A 179 14.15 -3.36 -6.72
N PHE A 180 13.40 -4.43 -6.93
CA PHE A 180 13.86 -5.68 -7.50
C PHE A 180 12.76 -6.25 -8.38
N THR A 181 13.10 -7.08 -9.36
CA THR A 181 12.10 -7.72 -10.23
C THR A 181 11.49 -8.94 -9.55
N VAL A 182 10.19 -9.13 -9.74
CA VAL A 182 9.45 -10.33 -9.36
C VAL A 182 8.78 -10.93 -10.60
N PRO A 183 8.63 -12.27 -10.69
CA PRO A 183 7.97 -12.88 -11.83
C PRO A 183 6.50 -12.47 -11.85
N HIS A 184 6.07 -11.87 -12.94
CA HIS A 184 4.66 -11.59 -13.16
C HIS A 184 4.40 -11.40 -14.67
N ARG A 185 3.18 -11.06 -15.04
CA ARG A 185 2.81 -10.80 -16.44
C ARG A 185 3.49 -9.53 -16.96
N ASP A 186 4.69 -9.70 -17.51
CA ASP A 186 5.51 -8.62 -18.07
C ASP A 186 5.00 -8.15 -19.44
N GLU A 187 3.75 -7.70 -19.55
CA GLU A 187 3.18 -7.20 -20.80
C GLU A 187 3.81 -5.85 -21.17
N TYR A 188 3.39 -4.78 -20.48
CA TYR A 188 3.81 -3.40 -20.75
C TYR A 188 4.96 -2.89 -19.86
N SER A 189 5.31 -3.64 -18.82
CA SER A 189 6.44 -3.34 -17.93
C SER A 189 7.12 -4.62 -17.48
N GLU A 190 8.21 -4.48 -16.72
CA GLU A 190 8.55 -5.51 -15.73
C GLU A 190 7.72 -5.28 -14.45
N THR A 191 7.68 -6.25 -13.54
CA THR A 191 7.06 -6.07 -12.22
C THR A 191 8.08 -5.94 -11.10
N ALA A 192 7.99 -4.85 -10.35
CA ALA A 192 8.85 -4.60 -9.20
C ALA A 192 8.24 -5.13 -7.89
N GLY A 193 9.10 -5.56 -6.97
CA GLY A 193 8.87 -5.44 -5.54
C GLY A 193 9.80 -4.37 -4.96
N PHE A 194 9.47 -3.87 -3.76
CA PHE A 194 10.26 -2.85 -3.07
C PHE A 194 10.75 -3.33 -1.71
N LYS A 195 12.02 -3.04 -1.41
CA LYS A 195 12.57 -3.07 -0.06
C LYS A 195 12.73 -1.63 0.42
N ILE A 196 12.03 -1.27 1.49
CA ILE A 196 12.02 0.07 2.07
C ILE A 196 12.69 -0.02 3.44
N ILE A 197 13.73 0.78 3.68
CA ILE A 197 14.49 0.77 4.92
C ILE A 197 14.37 2.17 5.52
N THR A 198 13.77 2.24 6.70
CA THR A 198 13.75 3.43 7.55
C THR A 198 14.79 3.27 8.67
N PRO A 199 15.08 4.33 9.44
CA PRO A 199 15.98 4.21 10.59
C PRO A 199 15.54 3.17 11.63
N THR A 200 14.24 2.86 11.69
CA THR A 200 13.65 1.97 12.70
C THR A 200 13.23 0.61 12.16
N LYS A 201 12.90 0.49 10.87
CA LYS A 201 12.31 -0.73 10.30
C LYS A 201 12.70 -0.99 8.85
N LYS A 202 12.65 -2.26 8.47
CA LYS A 202 12.76 -2.77 7.11
C LYS A 202 11.42 -3.34 6.67
N TYR A 203 10.99 -2.93 5.48
CA TYR A 203 9.75 -3.38 4.86
C TYR A 203 10.06 -4.10 3.55
N LEU A 204 9.36 -5.19 3.31
CA LEU A 204 9.26 -5.84 2.01
C LEU A 204 7.85 -5.59 1.47
N PHE A 205 7.73 -5.08 0.26
CA PHE A 205 6.44 -4.83 -0.40
C PHE A 205 6.44 -5.52 -1.76
N ILE A 206 5.64 -6.58 -1.87
CA ILE A 206 5.44 -7.37 -3.10
C ILE A 206 3.93 -7.55 -3.24
N PRO A 207 3.20 -6.53 -3.75
CA PRO A 207 1.75 -6.61 -3.85
C PRO A 207 1.27 -7.59 -4.91
N ASP A 208 2.07 -7.82 -5.96
CA ASP A 208 1.68 -8.63 -7.11
C ASP A 208 2.86 -9.51 -7.59
N ILE A 209 2.65 -10.83 -7.65
CA ILE A 209 3.65 -11.82 -8.08
C ILE A 209 2.96 -13.10 -8.57
N ASP A 210 3.51 -13.76 -9.60
CA ASP A 210 2.98 -15.03 -10.12
C ASP A 210 2.98 -16.18 -9.09
N LYS A 211 4.17 -16.63 -8.69
CA LYS A 211 4.38 -17.74 -7.74
C LYS A 211 5.76 -17.61 -7.11
N TRP A 212 5.88 -17.96 -5.83
CA TRP A 212 7.16 -17.91 -5.11
C TRP A 212 8.25 -18.76 -5.75
N ASN A 213 7.92 -19.95 -6.26
CA ASN A 213 8.89 -20.86 -6.88
C ASN A 213 9.38 -20.42 -8.27
N LYS A 214 8.73 -19.45 -8.90
CA LYS A 214 9.20 -18.83 -10.15
C LYS A 214 10.17 -17.68 -9.89
N TRP A 215 10.24 -17.20 -8.66
CA TRP A 215 11.12 -16.09 -8.31
C TRP A 215 12.54 -16.62 -8.13
N ASP A 216 13.52 -15.82 -8.55
CA ASP A 216 14.95 -16.14 -8.44
C ASP A 216 15.47 -16.02 -6.99
N ARG A 217 14.58 -15.76 -6.03
CA ARG A 217 14.88 -15.65 -4.59
C ARG A 217 13.97 -16.50 -3.75
N ASP A 218 14.51 -16.86 -2.59
CA ASP A 218 13.72 -17.47 -1.54
C ASP A 218 12.98 -16.41 -0.72
N ILE A 219 11.66 -16.38 -0.85
CA ILE A 219 10.78 -15.50 -0.08
C ILE A 219 10.92 -15.70 1.43
N VAL A 220 11.21 -16.91 1.91
CA VAL A 220 11.38 -17.18 3.34
C VAL A 220 12.62 -16.44 3.87
N THR A 221 13.72 -16.49 3.13
CA THR A 221 14.93 -15.72 3.41
C THR A 221 14.67 -14.22 3.38
N GLU A 222 13.91 -13.71 2.41
CA GLU A 222 13.57 -12.29 2.33
C GLU A 222 12.71 -11.82 3.52
N ILE A 223 11.72 -12.60 3.94
CA ILE A 223 10.89 -12.32 5.12
C ILE A 223 11.74 -12.26 6.40
N LYS A 224 12.70 -13.18 6.56
CA LYS A 224 13.60 -13.19 7.73
C LYS A 224 14.42 -11.90 7.84
N ASN A 225 14.74 -11.27 6.71
CA ASN A 225 15.58 -10.08 6.60
C ASN A 225 14.85 -8.74 6.76
N VAL A 226 13.53 -8.76 7.00
CA VAL A 226 12.71 -7.56 7.21
C VAL A 226 11.94 -7.61 8.52
N ASP A 227 11.32 -6.50 8.90
CA ASP A 227 10.46 -6.39 10.09
C ASP A 227 8.98 -6.55 9.72
N VAL A 228 8.62 -6.13 8.50
CA VAL A 228 7.25 -6.22 7.96
C VAL A 228 7.33 -6.64 6.49
N ALA A 229 6.59 -7.66 6.10
CA ALA A 229 6.46 -8.13 4.72
C ALA A 229 5.01 -8.03 4.27
N LEU A 230 4.72 -7.05 3.41
CA LEU A 230 3.43 -6.82 2.77
C LEU A 230 3.39 -7.61 1.45
N LEU A 231 2.72 -8.76 1.46
CA LEU A 231 2.79 -9.77 0.39
C LEU A 231 1.45 -9.98 -0.31
N ASP A 232 1.52 -10.31 -1.60
CA ASP A 232 0.40 -10.68 -2.46
C ASP A 232 -0.49 -11.73 -1.78
N ALA A 233 -1.77 -11.39 -1.72
CA ALA A 233 -2.86 -12.23 -1.25
C ALA A 233 -4.09 -12.05 -2.14
N THR A 234 -3.87 -11.93 -3.46
CA THR A 234 -4.93 -11.76 -4.45
C THR A 234 -6.01 -12.81 -4.24
N PHE A 235 -5.63 -14.06 -4.02
CA PHE A 235 -6.55 -15.16 -3.76
C PHE A 235 -6.19 -15.90 -2.47
N TYR A 236 -7.21 -16.25 -1.67
CA TYR A 236 -7.09 -17.10 -0.50
C TYR A 236 -6.91 -18.58 -0.89
N THR A 237 -7.79 -19.07 -1.77
CA THR A 237 -7.86 -20.46 -2.23
C THR A 237 -8.42 -20.53 -3.65
N ASN A 238 -8.09 -21.58 -4.41
CA ASN A 238 -8.62 -21.76 -5.78
C ASN A 238 -10.16 -21.95 -5.86
N THR A 239 -10.83 -22.23 -4.74
CA THR A 239 -12.30 -22.35 -4.67
C THR A 239 -13.00 -21.04 -5.04
N GLU A 240 -12.39 -19.89 -4.77
CA GLU A 240 -12.96 -18.58 -5.14
C GLU A 240 -12.89 -18.31 -6.66
N LEU A 241 -12.02 -19.06 -7.35
CA LEU A 241 -11.80 -19.02 -8.78
C LEU A 241 -12.61 -20.09 -9.55
N GLY A 242 -13.64 -20.66 -8.93
CA GLY A 242 -14.42 -21.74 -9.55
C GLY A 242 -13.62 -23.03 -9.71
N ASN A 243 -12.68 -23.29 -8.79
CA ASN A 243 -11.81 -24.48 -8.77
C ASN A 243 -10.90 -24.61 -10.00
N ARG A 244 -10.46 -23.48 -10.59
CA ARG A 244 -9.37 -23.48 -11.57
C ARG A 244 -8.14 -24.20 -11.03
N ALA A 245 -7.39 -24.85 -11.92
CA ALA A 245 -6.16 -25.52 -11.55
C ALA A 245 -5.17 -24.52 -10.93
N ILE A 246 -4.59 -24.87 -9.77
CA ILE A 246 -3.70 -23.97 -9.00
C ILE A 246 -2.51 -23.49 -9.84
N ALA A 247 -2.00 -24.36 -10.72
CA ALA A 247 -0.90 -24.05 -11.64
C ALA A 247 -1.24 -22.92 -12.65
N GLU A 248 -2.52 -22.70 -12.94
CA GLU A 248 -2.99 -21.66 -13.87
C GLU A 248 -3.36 -20.34 -13.16
N VAL A 249 -3.30 -20.31 -11.83
CA VAL A 249 -3.56 -19.11 -11.03
C VAL A 249 -2.23 -18.34 -10.92
N PRO A 250 -2.07 -17.18 -11.59
CA PRO A 250 -0.81 -16.44 -11.62
C PRO A 250 -0.65 -15.57 -10.37
N HIS A 251 -0.97 -16.14 -9.19
CA HIS A 251 -0.70 -15.56 -7.88
C HIS A 251 -0.46 -16.69 -6.87
N PRO A 252 0.44 -16.52 -5.87
CA PRO A 252 0.48 -17.43 -4.75
C PRO A 252 -0.84 -17.32 -3.97
N LEU A 253 -1.46 -18.44 -3.66
CA LEU A 253 -2.60 -18.45 -2.75
C LEU A 253 -2.10 -18.12 -1.33
N VAL A 254 -2.95 -17.49 -0.52
CA VAL A 254 -2.67 -17.30 0.92
C VAL A 254 -2.30 -18.63 1.57
N THR A 255 -3.08 -19.67 1.29
CA THR A 255 -2.85 -21.02 1.82
C THR A 255 -1.53 -21.64 1.34
N GLU A 256 -1.07 -21.33 0.12
CA GLU A 256 0.27 -21.74 -0.36
C GLU A 256 1.38 -21.02 0.45
N THR A 257 1.19 -19.73 0.74
CA THR A 257 2.15 -18.94 1.52
C THR A 257 2.18 -19.39 2.99
N GLU A 258 1.02 -19.69 3.59
CA GLU A 258 0.94 -20.27 4.94
C GLU A 258 1.64 -21.62 5.02
N ALA A 259 1.44 -22.49 4.03
CA ALA A 259 2.09 -23.80 3.96
C ALA A 259 3.61 -23.69 3.78
N LEU A 260 4.08 -22.75 2.94
CA LEU A 260 5.51 -22.49 2.73
C LEU A 260 6.21 -22.07 4.04
N LEU A 261 5.53 -21.28 4.87
CA LEU A 261 6.05 -20.75 6.13
C LEU A 261 5.67 -21.61 7.35
N ALA A 262 5.02 -22.76 7.16
CA ALA A 262 4.51 -23.58 8.26
C ALA A 262 5.61 -24.08 9.22
N LYS A 263 6.84 -24.25 8.72
CA LYS A 263 8.01 -24.67 9.51
C LYS A 263 8.73 -23.50 10.19
N GLU A 264 8.38 -22.26 9.87
CA GLU A 264 9.00 -21.08 10.46
C GLU A 264 8.41 -20.75 11.83
N ASP A 265 9.23 -20.12 12.67
CA ASP A 265 8.80 -19.70 14.00
C ASP A 265 7.68 -18.64 13.93
N LEU A 266 6.97 -18.49 15.05
CA LEU A 266 5.85 -17.55 15.11
C LEU A 266 6.29 -16.11 14.81
N LYS A 267 7.51 -15.74 15.23
CA LYS A 267 8.07 -14.40 14.99
C LYS A 267 8.22 -14.11 13.50
N THR A 268 8.70 -15.09 12.72
CA THR A 268 8.89 -14.96 11.27
C THR A 268 7.54 -14.89 10.57
N ARG A 269 6.59 -15.76 10.91
CA ARG A 269 5.22 -15.72 10.35
C ARG A 269 4.51 -14.41 10.63
N GLN A 270 4.68 -13.86 11.84
CA GLN A 270 4.06 -12.60 12.25
C GLN A 270 4.61 -11.36 11.52
N LYS A 271 5.72 -11.49 10.79
CA LYS A 271 6.19 -10.41 9.90
C LYS A 271 5.32 -10.26 8.65
N VAL A 272 4.58 -11.30 8.26
CA VAL A 272 3.78 -11.30 7.03
C VAL A 272 2.44 -10.61 7.25
N TYR A 273 2.17 -9.62 6.42
CA TYR A 273 0.90 -8.91 6.29
C TYR A 273 0.39 -9.13 4.87
N PHE A 274 -0.64 -9.94 4.73
CA PHE A 274 -1.29 -10.14 3.43
C PHE A 274 -1.97 -8.84 2.95
N ILE A 275 -1.81 -8.52 1.67
CA ILE A 275 -2.36 -7.32 1.02
C ILE A 275 -2.74 -7.65 -0.43
N HIS A 276 -3.29 -6.69 -1.18
CA HIS A 276 -3.67 -6.85 -2.58
C HIS A 276 -4.80 -7.88 -2.78
N PHE A 277 -5.82 -7.81 -1.94
CA PHE A 277 -6.91 -8.79 -1.95
C PHE A 277 -7.83 -8.61 -3.15
N ASN A 278 -8.06 -9.66 -3.94
CA ASN A 278 -9.15 -9.63 -4.92
C ASN A 278 -10.50 -9.54 -4.20
N HIS A 279 -11.50 -8.99 -4.89
CA HIS A 279 -12.85 -8.82 -4.35
C HIS A 279 -13.55 -10.14 -3.97
N THR A 280 -13.07 -11.28 -4.46
CA THR A 280 -13.55 -12.62 -4.08
C THR A 280 -12.92 -13.12 -2.79
N ASN A 281 -11.78 -12.56 -2.37
CA ASN A 281 -11.00 -13.09 -1.28
C ASN A 281 -11.78 -12.96 0.04
N PRO A 282 -12.08 -14.07 0.73
CA PRO A 282 -12.85 -14.06 1.98
C PRO A 282 -12.16 -13.26 3.10
N LEU A 283 -10.85 -13.01 3.02
CA LEU A 283 -10.14 -12.17 3.98
C LEU A 283 -10.62 -10.71 3.99
N LEU A 284 -11.36 -10.26 2.98
CA LEU A 284 -11.99 -8.94 2.98
C LEU A 284 -13.27 -8.86 3.82
N TRP A 285 -14.03 -9.95 3.95
CA TRP A 285 -15.42 -9.89 4.41
C TRP A 285 -15.89 -11.06 5.28
N LYS A 286 -15.09 -12.10 5.48
CA LYS A 286 -15.44 -13.29 6.27
C LYS A 286 -14.58 -13.37 7.55
N PRO A 287 -15.10 -12.94 8.71
CA PRO A 287 -14.35 -12.88 9.96
C PRO A 287 -13.70 -14.20 10.37
N GLU A 288 -14.32 -15.33 10.05
CA GLU A 288 -13.85 -16.62 10.56
C GLU A 288 -12.61 -17.10 9.81
N THR A 289 -12.53 -16.76 8.52
CA THR A 289 -11.32 -16.97 7.71
C THR A 289 -10.20 -16.02 8.15
N GLN A 290 -10.52 -14.77 8.49
CA GLN A 290 -9.54 -13.82 9.04
C GLN A 290 -8.96 -14.35 10.37
N LYS A 291 -9.81 -14.83 11.29
CA LYS A 291 -9.38 -15.40 12.57
C LYS A 291 -8.48 -16.62 12.40
N GLU A 292 -8.73 -17.45 11.39
CA GLU A 292 -7.91 -18.62 11.09
C GLU A 292 -6.49 -18.21 10.68
N VAL A 293 -6.36 -17.28 9.73
CA VAL A 293 -5.05 -16.74 9.30
C VAL A 293 -4.29 -16.09 10.46
N LEU A 294 -4.99 -15.31 11.29
CA LEU A 294 -4.41 -14.71 12.51
C LEU A 294 -3.93 -15.77 13.50
N LYS A 295 -4.71 -16.84 13.71
CA LYS A 295 -4.36 -17.96 14.59
C LYS A 295 -3.14 -18.72 14.06
N ASN A 296 -2.97 -18.80 12.74
CA ASN A 296 -1.82 -19.41 12.10
C ASN A 296 -0.55 -18.55 12.19
N GLY A 297 -0.64 -17.35 12.78
CA GLY A 297 0.49 -16.47 13.06
C GLY A 297 0.80 -15.47 11.95
N PHE A 298 -0.12 -15.28 11.01
CA PHE A 298 0.01 -14.28 9.93
C PHE A 298 -0.87 -13.08 10.22
N ASN A 299 -0.64 -11.96 9.54
CA ASN A 299 -1.45 -10.76 9.66
C ASN A 299 -2.12 -10.37 8.35
N LEU A 300 -3.12 -9.49 8.45
CA LEU A 300 -3.79 -8.87 7.31
C LEU A 300 -3.48 -7.38 7.33
N ALA A 301 -3.13 -6.81 6.18
CA ALA A 301 -3.00 -5.37 6.05
C ALA A 301 -4.40 -4.72 6.07
N HIS A 302 -4.51 -3.59 6.76
CA HIS A 302 -5.75 -2.82 6.83
C HIS A 302 -5.52 -1.38 6.36
N GLN A 303 -6.51 -0.79 5.70
CA GLN A 303 -6.48 0.65 5.40
C GLN A 303 -6.33 1.47 6.68
N ALA A 304 -5.56 2.55 6.59
CA ALA A 304 -5.15 3.40 7.70
C ALA A 304 -4.23 2.73 8.73
N GLN A 305 -3.82 1.47 8.54
CA GLN A 305 -2.83 0.84 9.40
C GLN A 305 -1.49 1.57 9.32
N VAL A 306 -0.84 1.74 10.48
CA VAL A 306 0.44 2.43 10.60
C VAL A 306 1.49 1.48 11.14
N PHE A 307 2.67 1.50 10.53
CA PHE A 307 3.85 0.78 10.98
C PHE A 307 4.95 1.80 11.33
N HIS A 308 5.10 2.13 12.62
CA HIS A 308 6.15 3.01 13.17
C HIS A 308 7.51 2.36 13.23
#